data_AF-A0A564W4F1-F1
#
_entry.id   AF-A0A564W4F1-F1
#
_cell.length_a   1.000
_cell.length_b   1.000
_cell.length_c   1.000
_cell.angle_alpha   90.00
_cell.angle_beta   90.00
_cell.angle_gamma   90.00
#
_symmetry.space_group_name_H-M   'P 1'
#
loop_
_entity.id
_entity.type
_entity.pdbx_description
1 polymer ?
#
loop_
_entity_poly.entity_id
_entity_poly.type
_entity_poly.pdbx_seq_one_letter_code
_entity_poly.pdbx_strand_id
1 'polypeptide(L)'
;MAFEIDEDQVAAGFVANDFGICIAPDIPILHSLNLKILPLVSPSWQRNFYMAMLKDVYHPPVVEAFKKFVIEETLREIFYKTN
;
A
#
# COMPACT_ATOMS: atom_id res chain seq x y z
N MET A 1 22.23 3.16 -9.69
CA MET A 1 21.86 1.73 -9.62
C MET A 1 20.63 1.66 -8.73
N ALA A 2 19.58 0.97 -9.16
CA ALA A 2 18.36 0.76 -8.37
C ALA A 2 18.33 -0.71 -7.94
N PHE A 3 17.97 -0.95 -6.68
CA PHE A 3 17.77 -2.29 -6.13
C PHE A 3 16.30 -2.50 -5.87
N GLU A 4 15.77 -3.62 -6.31
CA GLU A 4 14.40 -4.05 -6.05
C GLU A 4 14.46 -5.08 -4.92
N ILE A 5 13.62 -4.88 -3.91
CA ILE A 5 13.51 -5.74 -2.73
C ILE A 5 12.03 -6.08 -2.60
N ASP A 6 11.70 -7.37 -2.53
CA ASP A 6 10.31 -7.85 -2.52
C ASP A 6 9.55 -7.43 -1.25
N GLU A 7 10.27 -7.23 -0.14
CA GLU A 7 9.68 -7.01 1.19
C GLU A 7 10.07 -5.63 1.74
N ASP A 8 9.09 -4.75 1.91
CA ASP A 8 9.27 -3.37 2.42
C ASP A 8 10.04 -3.34 3.76
N GLN A 9 9.82 -4.34 4.62
CA GLN A 9 10.50 -4.46 5.92
C GLN A 9 12.00 -4.71 5.77
N VAL A 10 12.39 -5.53 4.79
CA VAL A 10 13.79 -5.86 4.51
C VAL A 10 14.50 -4.63 3.97
N ALA A 11 13.86 -3.91 3.05
CA ALA A 11 14.38 -2.64 2.53
C ALA A 11 14.61 -1.61 3.63
N ALA A 12 13.65 -1.47 4.57
CA ALA A 12 13.78 -0.57 5.71
C ALA A 12 14.96 -0.95 6.63
N GLY A 13 15.17 -2.25 6.86
CA GLY A 13 16.31 -2.77 7.63
C GLY A 13 17.65 -2.40 6.99
N PHE A 14 17.77 -2.48 5.67
CA PHE A 14 18.97 -2.05 4.96
C PHE A 14 19.24 -0.55 5.09
N VAL A 15 18.22 0.29 4.91
CA VAL A 15 18.35 1.75 5.08
C VAL A 15 18.77 2.10 6.50
N ALA A 16 18.22 1.41 7.51
CA ALA A 16 18.58 1.62 8.92
C ALA A 16 20.03 1.21 9.24
N ASN A 17 20.68 0.45 8.35
CA ASN A 17 22.09 0.05 8.43
C ASN A 17 22.93 0.74 7.34
N ASP A 18 22.58 1.99 6.98
CA ASP A 18 23.34 2.87 6.08
C ASP A 18 23.50 2.37 4.63
N PHE A 19 22.63 1.46 4.18
CA PHE A 19 22.69 0.93 2.81
C PHE A 19 22.19 1.92 1.74
N GLY A 20 21.55 3.03 2.12
CA GLY A 20 21.11 4.07 1.19
C GLY A 20 19.76 4.69 1.53
N ILE A 21 18.91 4.89 0.52
CA ILE A 21 17.55 5.44 0.65
C ILE A 21 16.52 4.46 0.06
N CYS A 22 15.31 4.46 0.61
CA CYS A 22 14.20 3.64 0.12
C CYS A 22 12.94 4.52 -0.01
N ILE A 23 12.13 4.23 -1.04
CA ILE A 23 10.77 4.75 -1.16
C ILE A 23 9.84 3.61 -0.75
N ALA A 24 9.13 3.80 0.36
CA ALA A 24 8.24 2.79 0.93
C ALA A 24 6.91 3.43 1.35
N PRO A 25 5.79 2.67 1.39
CA PRO A 25 4.59 3.12 2.08
C PRO A 25 4.87 3.33 3.57
N ASP A 26 4.06 4.15 4.22
CA ASP A 26 4.15 4.33 5.67
C ASP A 26 3.65 3.07 6.40
N ILE A 27 4.58 2.22 6.82
CA ILE A 27 4.32 0.94 7.52
C ILE A 27 4.87 1.00 8.95
N PRO A 28 4.24 0.29 9.92
CA PRO A 28 4.57 0.43 11.33
C PRO A 28 6.05 0.23 11.71
N ILE A 29 6.77 -0.65 11.00
CA ILE A 29 8.18 -0.94 11.27
C ILE A 29 9.10 0.27 11.04
N LEU A 30 8.74 1.20 10.14
CA LEU A 30 9.56 2.38 9.86
C LEU A 30 9.74 3.25 11.10
N HIS A 31 8.69 3.30 11.94
CA HIS A 31 8.67 4.06 13.20
C HIS A 31 9.39 3.35 14.35
N SER A 32 9.72 2.07 14.18
CA SER A 32 10.46 1.27 15.16
C SER A 32 11.96 1.22 14.87
N LEU A 33 12.37 1.57 13.65
CA LEU A 33 13.76 1.60 13.22
C LEU A 33 14.35 3.01 13.36
N ASN A 34 15.67 3.10 13.49
CA ASN A 34 16.39 4.37 13.50
C ASN A 34 16.48 4.94 12.08
N LEU A 35 15.37 5.49 11.59
CA LEU A 35 15.22 6.03 10.24
C LEU A 35 14.80 7.50 10.28
N LYS A 36 15.30 8.28 9.32
CA LYS A 36 14.76 9.61 9.04
C LYS A 36 13.68 9.50 7.97
N ILE A 37 12.43 9.58 8.38
CA ILE A 37 11.27 9.50 7.48
C ILE A 37 11.02 10.87 6.83
N LEU A 38 10.93 10.89 5.50
CA LEU A 38 10.61 12.09 4.72
C LEU A 38 9.28 11.85 3.97
N PRO A 39 8.18 12.52 4.35
CA PRO A 39 6.90 12.33 3.67
C PRO A 39 6.96 12.89 2.24
N LEU A 40 6.49 12.10 1.28
CA LEU A 40 6.33 12.55 -0.10
C LEU A 40 5.06 13.40 -0.21
N VAL A 41 5.24 14.70 -0.45
CA VAL A 41 4.13 15.64 -0.69
C VAL A 41 3.88 15.80 -2.19
N SER A 42 2.62 15.70 -2.60
CA SER A 42 2.17 15.92 -3.99
C SER A 42 2.88 15.07 -5.05
N PRO A 43 2.96 13.73 -4.92
CA PRO A 43 3.50 12.89 -5.98
C PRO A 43 2.67 13.03 -7.26
N SER A 44 3.31 13.00 -8.43
CA SER A 44 2.62 13.01 -9.73
C SER A 44 1.94 11.66 -10.06
N TRP A 45 2.16 10.65 -9.22
CA TRP A 45 1.59 9.31 -9.33
C TRP A 45 0.69 8.99 -8.13
N GLN A 46 -0.26 8.08 -8.33
CA GLN A 46 -1.12 7.55 -7.28
C GLN A 46 -0.87 6.05 -7.08
N ARG A 47 -0.82 5.62 -5.82
CA ARG A 47 -0.82 4.20 -5.46
C ARG A 47 -2.26 3.72 -5.41
N ASN A 48 -2.60 2.76 -6.27
CA ASN A 48 -3.94 2.16 -6.33
C ASN A 48 -3.90 0.72 -5.81
N PHE A 49 -4.88 0.34 -5.00
CA PHE A 49 -5.11 -1.04 -4.60
C PHE A 49 -6.25 -1.62 -5.44
N TYR A 50 -6.09 -2.85 -5.91
CA TYR A 50 -7.08 -3.52 -6.75
C TYR A 50 -7.50 -4.85 -6.13
N MET A 51 -8.80 -5.12 -6.16
CA MET A 51 -9.36 -6.45 -5.92
C MET A 51 -9.56 -7.15 -7.26
N ALA A 52 -8.91 -8.30 -7.45
CA ALA A 52 -9.10 -9.15 -8.63
C ALA A 52 -9.98 -10.35 -8.27
N MET A 53 -10.92 -10.69 -9.15
CA MET A 53 -11.87 -11.79 -8.98
C MET A 53 -11.97 -12.59 -10.28
N LEU A 54 -12.03 -13.92 -10.18
CA LEU A 54 -12.33 -14.77 -11.32
C LEU A 54 -13.77 -14.55 -11.79
N LYS A 55 -13.94 -14.39 -13.10
CA LYS A 55 -15.26 -14.31 -13.73
C LYS A 55 -15.84 -15.72 -13.89
N ASP A 56 -17.16 -15.80 -13.90
CA ASP A 56 -17.92 -17.01 -14.27
C ASP A 56 -17.64 -18.26 -13.40
N VAL A 57 -17.20 -18.04 -12.16
CA VAL A 57 -17.06 -19.08 -11.13
C VAL A 57 -18.01 -18.81 -9.97
N TYR A 58 -18.38 -19.87 -9.25
CA TYR A 58 -19.16 -19.72 -8.03
C TYR A 58 -18.34 -19.00 -6.96
N HIS A 59 -18.89 -17.89 -6.47
CA HIS A 59 -18.38 -17.17 -5.31
C HIS A 59 -19.28 -17.45 -4.11
N PRO A 60 -18.75 -17.98 -3.00
CA PRO A 60 -19.51 -18.15 -1.77
C PRO A 60 -20.11 -16.81 -1.28
N PRO A 61 -21.24 -16.80 -0.55
CA PRO A 61 -21.89 -15.57 -0.09
C PRO A 61 -20.96 -14.61 0.67
N VAL A 62 -20.01 -15.17 1.44
CA VAL A 62 -19.01 -14.38 2.17
C VAL A 62 -18.05 -13.61 1.25
N VAL A 63 -17.71 -14.19 0.10
CA VAL A 63 -16.82 -13.57 -0.90
C VAL A 63 -17.56 -12.42 -1.61
N GLU A 64 -18.82 -12.62 -1.98
CA GLU A 64 -19.65 -11.54 -2.56
C GLU A 64 -19.92 -10.42 -1.54
N ALA A 65 -20.15 -10.76 -0.27
CA ALA A 65 -20.29 -9.77 0.79
C ALA A 65 -19.01 -8.93 0.96
N PHE A 66 -17.83 -9.58 0.95
CA PHE A 66 -16.54 -8.88 1.05
C PHE A 66 -16.26 -8.01 -0.17
N LYS A 67 -16.54 -8.49 -1.38
CA LYS A 67 -16.44 -7.70 -2.61
C LYS A 67 -17.31 -6.45 -2.55
N LYS A 68 -18.56 -6.58 -2.10
CA LYS A 68 -19.47 -5.44 -1.92
C LYS A 68 -18.92 -4.43 -0.92
N PHE A 69 -18.43 -4.91 0.23
CA PHE A 69 -17.80 -4.07 1.24
C PHE A 69 -16.62 -3.26 0.68
N VAL A 70 -15.71 -3.90 -0.07
CA VAL A 70 -14.55 -3.21 -0.65
C VAL A 70 -14.97 -2.13 -1.66
N ILE A 71 -15.99 -2.38 -2.47
CA ILE A 71 -16.53 -1.39 -3.41
C ILE A 71 -17.11 -0.19 -2.67
N GLU A 72 -17.97 -0.44 -1.67
CA GLU A 72 -18.65 0.62 -0.91
C GLU A 72 -17.65 1.50 -0.15
N GLU A 73 -16.63 0.89 0.47
CA GLU A 73 -15.63 1.63 1.23
C GLU A 73 -14.69 2.44 0.32
N THR A 74 -14.31 1.88 -0.84
CA THR A 74 -13.50 2.61 -1.83
C THR A 74 -14.24 3.82 -2.37
N LEU A 75 -15.54 3.68 -2.66
CA LEU A 75 -16.37 4.80 -3.12
C LEU A 75 -16.45 5.89 -2.05
N ARG A 76 -16.68 5.51 -0.78
CA ARG A 76 -16.72 6.42 0.36
C ARG A 76 -15.43 7.25 0.46
N GLU A 77 -14.26 6.62 0.40
CA GLU A 77 -12.97 7.32 0.42
C GLU A 77 -12.79 8.32 -0.74
N ILE A 78 -13.19 7.94 -1.96
CA ILE A 78 -13.10 8.83 -3.12
C ILE A 78 -13.99 10.07 -2.94
N PHE A 79 -15.23 9.89 -2.45
CA PHE A 79 -16.13 11.01 -2.16
C PHE A 79 -15.58 11.96 -1.08
N TYR A 80 -14.89 11.45 -0.06
CA TYR A 80 -14.24 12.29 0.95
C TYR A 80 -13.04 13.09 0.41
N LYS A 81 -12.27 12.54 -0.54
CA LYS A 81 -11.13 13.25 -1.14
C LYS A 81 -11.51 14.31 -2.18
N THR A 82 -12.76 14.32 -2.63
CA THR A 82 -13.24 15.22 -3.72
C THR A 82 -14.08 16.40 -3.19
N ASN A 83 -14.38 16.45 -1.89
CA ASN A 83 -14.98 17.60 -1.20
C ASN A 83 -13.91 18.35 -0.38
#